data_AF-A0A2V7YJT6-F1
#
_entry.id   AF-A0A2V7YJT6-F1
#
_cell.length_a   1.000
_cell.length_b   1.000
_cell.length_c   1.000
_cell.angle_alpha   90.00
_cell.angle_beta   90.00
_cell.angle_gamma   90.00
#
_symmetry.space_group_name_H-M   'P 1'
#
loop_
_entity.id
_entity.type
_entity.pdbx_description
1 polymer ?
#
loop_
_entity_poly.entity_id
_entity_poly.type
_entity_poly.pdbx_seq_one_letter_code
_entity_poly.pdbx_strand_id
1 'polypeptide(L)'
;MTFRAASEREETCVSATLFSEKNQRIVSVNNFRVEFKPEGNLIYVINKDVPGVVGKVGTILGDREINIAEYNLARKASGGKAMAIITVDSPLDPETLSFLRSFKEMEEVKQVRL
;
A
#
# COMPACT_ATOMS: atom_id res chain seq x y z
N MET A 1 15.30 -12.51 -0.63
CA MET A 1 15.96 -11.79 0.48
C MET A 1 14.90 -11.21 1.40
N THR A 2 15.15 -11.17 2.71
CA THR A 2 14.22 -10.59 3.69
C THR A 2 14.96 -9.58 4.54
N PHE A 3 14.39 -8.40 4.69
CA PHE A 3 14.88 -7.30 5.52
C PHE A 3 13.97 -7.15 6.74
N ARG A 4 14.56 -6.85 7.90
CA ARG A 4 13.83 -6.54 9.12
C ARG A 4 14.36 -5.25 9.71
N ALA A 5 13.47 -4.38 10.11
CA ALA A 5 13.76 -3.17 10.86
C ALA A 5 12.91 -3.18 12.13
N ALA A 6 13.53 -2.93 13.28
CA ALA A 6 12.86 -2.91 14.57
C ALA A 6 13.16 -1.60 15.30
N SER A 7 12.15 -1.07 15.96
CA SER A 7 12.25 -0.01 16.96
C SER A 7 11.68 -0.52 18.29
N GLU A 8 11.74 0.28 19.35
CA GLU A 8 11.13 -0.06 20.63
C GLU A 8 9.60 -0.29 20.55
N ARG A 9 8.94 0.19 19.50
CA ARG A 9 7.47 0.16 19.35
C ARG A 9 6.97 -0.77 18.26
N GLU A 10 7.78 -1.01 17.23
CA GLU A 10 7.34 -1.74 16.03
C GLU A 10 8.48 -2.52 15.36
N GLU A 11 8.14 -3.67 14.80
CA GLU A 11 8.99 -4.42 13.87
C GLU A 11 8.31 -4.43 12.50
N THR A 12 9.06 -4.08 11.45
CA THR A 12 8.66 -4.22 10.06
C THR A 12 9.54 -5.23 9.36
N CYS A 13 8.93 -6.19 8.66
CA CYS A 13 9.63 -7.23 7.91
C CYS A 13 9.23 -7.16 6.43
N VAL A 14 10.17 -7.04 5.51
CA VAL A 14 9.88 -6.97 4.06
C VAL A 14 10.66 -8.06 3.35
N SER A 15 9.98 -8.88 2.55
CA SER A 15 10.61 -9.89 1.71
C SER A 15 10.57 -9.47 0.25
N ALA A 16 11.73 -9.57 -0.40
CA ALA A 16 11.93 -9.23 -1.79
C ALA A 16 12.55 -10.41 -2.56
N THR A 17 12.26 -10.51 -3.84
CA THR A 17 12.91 -11.42 -4.77
C THR A 17 13.27 -10.69 -6.05
N LEU A 18 14.23 -11.24 -6.78
CA LEU A 18 14.62 -10.77 -8.10
C LEU A 18 14.20 -11.86 -9.10
N PHE A 19 13.20 -11.57 -9.93
CA PHE A 19 12.85 -12.41 -11.07
C PHE A 19 13.69 -11.97 -12.26
N SER A 20 14.43 -12.89 -12.91
CA SER A 20 15.41 -12.54 -13.97
C SER A 20 16.39 -11.43 -13.52
N GLU A 21 17.23 -10.86 -14.37
CA GLU A 21 18.22 -9.88 -13.90
C GLU A 21 17.65 -8.51 -13.52
N LYS A 22 16.42 -8.16 -13.95
CA LYS A 22 15.90 -6.78 -13.84
C LYS A 22 14.50 -6.62 -13.23
N ASN A 23 13.82 -7.69 -12.85
CA ASN A 23 12.44 -7.59 -12.34
C ASN A 23 12.42 -7.81 -10.82
N GLN A 24 12.73 -6.74 -10.08
CA GLN A 24 12.67 -6.71 -8.62
C GLN A 24 11.22 -6.73 -8.15
N ARG A 25 10.90 -7.59 -7.19
CA ARG A 25 9.57 -7.70 -6.60
C ARG A 25 9.65 -7.75 -5.09
N ILE A 26 8.86 -6.92 -4.43
CA ILE A 26 8.48 -7.15 -3.03
C ILE A 26 7.39 -8.21 -3.07
N VAL A 27 7.52 -9.27 -2.28
CA VAL A 27 6.62 -10.43 -2.25
C VAL A 27 5.91 -10.60 -0.89
N SER A 28 6.36 -9.85 0.13
CA SER A 28 5.71 -9.78 1.42
C SER A 28 6.09 -8.49 2.14
N VAL A 29 5.13 -7.88 2.83
CA VAL A 29 5.38 -6.82 3.81
C VAL A 29 4.65 -7.22 5.08
N ASN A 30 5.41 -7.24 6.17
CA ASN A 30 5.09 -7.93 7.40
C ASN A 30 4.60 -9.36 7.09
N ASN A 31 3.39 -9.68 7.53
CA ASN A 31 2.75 -10.97 7.30
C ASN A 31 1.66 -10.90 6.21
N PHE A 32 1.72 -9.89 5.33
CA PHE A 32 0.85 -9.78 4.16
C PHE A 32 1.62 -10.23 2.92
N ARG A 33 1.14 -11.29 2.26
CA ARG A 33 1.66 -11.72 0.96
C ARG A 33 1.11 -10.79 -0.11
N VAL A 34 1.98 -10.00 -0.72
CA VAL A 34 1.66 -8.99 -1.73
C VAL A 34 2.81 -8.93 -2.72
N GLU A 35 2.52 -8.80 -4.01
CA GLU A 35 3.53 -8.72 -5.05
C GLU A 35 3.49 -7.37 -5.76
N PHE A 36 4.56 -6.59 -5.72
CA PHE A 36 4.65 -5.31 -6.43
C PHE A 36 6.10 -4.92 -6.74
N LYS A 37 6.28 -4.01 -7.69
CA LYS A 37 7.60 -3.41 -7.97
C LYS A 37 7.89 -2.30 -6.96
N PRO A 38 9.06 -2.27 -6.31
CA PRO A 38 9.44 -1.19 -5.41
C PRO A 38 9.94 0.04 -6.20
N GLU A 39 9.07 0.66 -6.99
CA GLU A 39 9.41 1.76 -7.90
C GLU A 39 8.27 2.80 -7.96
N GLY A 40 8.63 4.08 -8.07
CA GLY A 40 7.69 5.17 -8.34
C GLY A 40 6.98 5.71 -7.11
N ASN A 41 5.75 6.22 -7.29
CA ASN A 41 4.95 6.77 -6.20
C ASN A 41 4.03 5.68 -5.63
N LEU A 42 4.33 5.22 -4.41
CA LEU A 42 3.59 4.16 -3.74
C LEU A 42 2.79 4.71 -2.56
N ILE A 43 1.53 4.31 -2.46
CA ILE A 43 0.68 4.56 -1.31
C ILE A 43 0.48 3.24 -0.57
N TYR A 44 1.06 3.18 0.62
CA TYR A 44 0.87 2.09 1.57
C TYR A 44 -0.37 2.37 2.41
N VAL A 45 -1.31 1.42 2.44
CA VAL A 45 -2.56 1.52 3.18
C VAL A 45 -2.75 0.28 4.04
N ILE A 46 -3.12 0.49 5.31
CA ILE A 46 -3.75 -0.54 6.15
C ILE A 46 -5.19 -0.11 6.40
N ASN A 47 -6.14 -0.98 6.07
CA ASN A 47 -7.57 -0.69 6.21
C ASN A 47 -8.34 -1.91 6.76
N LYS A 48 -9.55 -1.64 7.24
CA LYS A 48 -10.54 -2.69 7.54
C LYS A 48 -11.02 -3.33 6.24
N ASP A 49 -11.05 -4.65 6.18
CA ASP A 49 -11.53 -5.42 5.01
C ASP A 49 -13.07 -5.46 5.01
N VAL A 50 -13.68 -4.34 4.61
CA VAL A 50 -15.14 -4.17 4.53
C VAL A 50 -15.56 -3.69 3.13
N PRO A 51 -16.81 -3.97 2.69
CA PRO A 51 -17.29 -3.56 1.38
C PRO A 51 -17.14 -2.05 1.14
N GLY A 52 -16.72 -1.68 -0.08
CA GLY A 52 -16.66 -0.30 -0.56
C GLY A 52 -15.33 0.44 -0.33
N VAL A 53 -14.39 -0.10 0.45
CA VAL A 53 -13.12 0.61 0.74
C VAL A 53 -12.28 0.85 -0.52
N VAL A 54 -12.06 -0.18 -1.35
CA VAL A 54 -11.28 -0.05 -2.60
C VAL A 54 -11.94 0.94 -3.56
N GLY A 55 -13.28 0.84 -3.73
CA GLY A 55 -14.04 1.77 -4.57
C GLY A 55 -13.92 3.21 -4.09
N LYS A 56 -14.03 3.44 -2.77
CA LYS A 56 -13.86 4.76 -2.16
C LYS A 56 -12.47 5.34 -2.46
N VAL A 57 -11.41 4.56 -2.28
CA VAL A 57 -10.04 4.99 -2.61
C VAL A 57 -9.91 5.35 -4.09
N GLY A 58 -10.44 4.49 -4.97
CA GLY A 58 -10.44 4.73 -6.42
C GLY A 58 -11.16 6.02 -6.80
N THR A 59 -12.35 6.26 -6.25
CA THR A 59 -13.11 7.50 -6.47
C THR A 59 -12.32 8.72 -6.01
N ILE A 60 -11.73 8.69 -4.82
CA ILE A 60 -10.96 9.82 -4.27
C ILE A 60 -9.79 10.21 -5.15
N LEU A 61 -9.04 9.21 -5.65
CA LEU A 61 -7.90 9.44 -6.53
C LEU A 61 -8.37 9.92 -7.91
N GLY A 62 -9.44 9.34 -8.44
CA GLY A 62 -10.06 9.75 -9.71
C GLY A 62 -10.60 11.18 -9.68
N ASP A 63 -11.29 11.57 -8.61
CA ASP A 63 -11.81 12.95 -8.40
C ASP A 63 -10.68 14.00 -8.35
N ARG A 64 -9.46 13.56 -8.08
CA ARG A 64 -8.25 14.39 -8.04
C ARG A 64 -7.37 14.23 -9.27
N GLU A 65 -7.87 13.53 -10.29
CA GLU A 65 -7.17 13.27 -11.55
C GLU A 65 -5.83 12.52 -11.37
N ILE A 66 -5.75 11.68 -10.33
CA ILE A 66 -4.58 10.84 -10.04
C ILE A 66 -4.85 9.44 -10.58
N ASN A 67 -4.10 9.06 -11.62
CA ASN A 67 -4.20 7.72 -12.21
C ASN A 67 -3.53 6.65 -11.32
N ILE A 68 -4.12 5.45 -11.31
CA ILE A 68 -3.63 4.28 -10.57
C ILE A 68 -2.99 3.31 -11.58
N ALA A 69 -1.68 3.12 -11.46
CA ALA A 69 -0.93 2.19 -12.30
C ALA A 69 -1.08 0.74 -11.82
N GLU A 70 -1.02 0.50 -10.51
CA GLU A 70 -1.20 -0.83 -9.91
C GLU A 70 -1.94 -0.71 -8.56
N TYR A 71 -2.80 -1.68 -8.25
CA TYR A 71 -3.47 -1.79 -6.95
C TYR A 71 -3.32 -3.21 -6.41
N ASN A 72 -2.35 -3.40 -5.52
CA ASN A 72 -2.04 -4.70 -4.95
C ASN A 72 -2.62 -4.82 -3.54
N LEU A 73 -3.68 -5.63 -3.39
CA LEU A 73 -4.39 -5.83 -2.12
C LEU A 73 -4.07 -7.21 -1.52
N ALA A 74 -3.69 -7.23 -0.24
CA ALA A 74 -3.46 -8.44 0.53
C ALA A 74 -4.29 -8.43 1.81
N ARG A 75 -4.97 -9.54 2.10
CA ARG A 75 -5.73 -9.73 3.34
C ARG A 75 -5.35 -11.05 3.99
N LYS A 76 -5.30 -11.08 5.33
CA LYS A 76 -5.00 -12.30 6.09
C LYS A 76 -6.22 -13.20 6.27
N ALA A 77 -7.38 -12.58 6.52
CA ALA A 77 -8.67 -13.24 6.66
C ALA A 77 -9.77 -12.26 6.25
N SER A 78 -10.88 -12.77 5.76
CA SER A 78 -12.05 -11.96 5.40
C SER A 78 -12.59 -11.23 6.64
N GLY A 79 -12.88 -9.94 6.52
CA GLY A 79 -13.44 -9.12 7.61
C GLY A 79 -12.43 -8.64 8.66
N GLY A 80 -11.13 -8.92 8.47
CA GLY A 80 -10.04 -8.44 9.33
C GLY A 80 -9.39 -7.16 8.80
N LYS A 81 -8.06 -7.14 8.82
CA LYS A 81 -7.25 -6.08 8.19
C LYS A 81 -6.83 -6.49 6.78
N ALA A 82 -6.85 -5.52 5.88
CA ALA A 82 -6.22 -5.59 4.58
C ALA A 82 -5.06 -4.59 4.49
N MET A 83 -4.10 -4.91 3.64
CA MET A 83 -2.98 -4.07 3.28
C MET A 83 -3.04 -3.84 1.78
N ALA A 84 -2.92 -2.59 1.34
CA ALA A 84 -2.80 -2.25 -0.06
C ALA A 84 -1.49 -1.51 -0.33
N ILE A 85 -0.89 -1.81 -1.47
CA ILE A 85 0.10 -0.97 -2.13
C ILE A 85 -0.52 -0.46 -3.42
N ILE A 86 -0.61 0.85 -3.54
CA ILE A 86 -1.20 1.51 -4.70
C ILE A 86 -0.09 2.31 -5.38
N THR A 87 0.23 1.94 -6.62
CA THR A 87 1.16 2.70 -7.44
C THR A 87 0.37 3.74 -8.21
N VAL A 88 0.80 5.00 -8.11
CA VAL A 88 0.15 6.14 -8.77
C VAL A 88 1.15 6.89 -9.65
N ASP A 89 0.65 7.50 -10.72
CA ASP A 89 1.52 8.19 -11.68
C ASP A 89 2.12 9.49 -11.10
N SER A 90 1.42 10.11 -10.16
CA SER A 90 1.82 11.35 -9.50
C SER A 90 1.70 11.24 -7.98
N PRO A 91 2.60 11.89 -7.22
CA PRO A 91 2.51 11.86 -5.77
C PRO A 91 1.27 12.61 -5.29
N LEU A 92 0.64 12.11 -4.24
CA LEU A 92 -0.48 12.78 -3.58
C LEU A 92 0.04 14.01 -2.84
N ASP A 93 -0.72 15.09 -2.93
CA ASP A 93 -0.53 16.27 -2.10
C ASP A 93 -0.93 16.00 -0.63
N PRO A 94 -0.52 16.89 0.31
CA PRO A 94 -0.83 16.71 1.72
C PRO A 94 -2.33 16.69 2.05
N GLU A 95 -3.16 17.39 1.27
CA GLU A 95 -4.60 17.46 1.48
C GLU A 95 -5.26 16.11 1.15
N THR A 96 -4.88 15.51 0.03
CA THR A 96 -5.34 14.20 -0.43
C THR A 96 -4.94 13.10 0.53
N LEU A 97 -3.69 13.11 0.99
CA LEU A 97 -3.21 12.17 2.01
C LEU A 97 -4.00 12.32 3.33
N SER A 98 -4.25 13.56 3.76
CA SER A 98 -5.02 13.83 4.97
C SER A 98 -6.48 13.41 4.83
N PHE A 99 -7.07 13.62 3.65
CA PHE A 99 -8.44 13.21 3.35
C PHE A 99 -8.57 11.68 3.38
N LEU A 100 -7.64 10.94 2.76
CA LEU A 100 -7.61 9.47 2.84
C LEU A 100 -7.49 8.99 4.29
N ARG A 101 -6.65 9.64 5.10
CA ARG A 101 -6.50 9.30 6.54
C ARG A 101 -7.74 9.56 7.37
N SER A 102 -8.65 10.42 6.92
CA SER A 102 -9.84 10.82 7.70
C SER A 102 -10.91 9.72 7.78
N PHE A 103 -10.86 8.73 6.89
CA PHE A 103 -11.86 7.67 6.85
C PHE A 103 -11.66 6.65 7.98
N LYS A 104 -12.75 6.32 8.68
CA LYS A 104 -12.78 5.37 9.81
C LYS A 104 -12.30 3.95 9.47
N GLU A 105 -12.30 3.59 8.18
CA GLU A 105 -11.83 2.31 7.69
C GLU A 105 -10.31 2.28 7.50
N MET A 106 -9.66 3.45 7.39
CA MET A 106 -8.22 3.58 7.22
C MET A 106 -7.55 3.58 8.59
N GLU A 107 -6.66 2.62 8.80
CA GLU A 107 -5.84 2.56 10.02
C GLU A 107 -4.48 3.22 9.80
N GLU A 108 -3.94 3.12 8.59
CA GLU A 108 -2.65 3.69 8.24
C GLU A 108 -2.61 4.07 6.76
N VAL A 109 -2.08 5.25 6.45
CA VAL A 109 -1.83 5.71 5.07
C VAL A 109 -0.49 6.42 5.02
N LYS A 110 0.45 5.87 4.26
CA LYS A 110 1.81 6.40 4.06
C LYS A 110 2.10 6.53 2.56
N GLN A 111 2.78 7.60 2.18
CA GLN A 111 3.33 7.75 0.84
C GLN A 111 4.82 7.45 0.87
N VAL A 112 5.28 6.63 -0.07
CA VAL A 112 6.68 6.24 -0.24
C VAL A 112 7.07 6.58 -1.69
N ARG A 113 8.24 7.18 -1.87
CA ARG A 113 8.82 7.45 -3.20
C ARG A 113 10.09 6.64 -3.34
N LEU A 114 10.20 5.86 -4.41
CA LEU A 114 11.32 4.96 -4.72
C LEU A 114 11.88 5.24 -6.11
#